data_AF-A0A962A901-F1
#
_entry.id   AF-A0A962A901-F1
#
_cell.length_a   1.000
_cell.length_b   1.000
_cell.length_c   1.000
_cell.angle_alpha   90.00
_cell.angle_beta   90.00
_cell.angle_gamma   90.00
#
_symmetry.space_group_name_H-M   'P 1'
#
loop_
_entity.id
_entity.type
_entity.pdbx_description
1 polymer ?
#
loop_
_entity_poly.entity_id
_entity_poly.type
_entity_poly.pdbx_seq_one_letter_code
_entity_poly.pdbx_strand_id
1 'polypeptide(L)' 'MTTRALSESDILVDDQPYWAAFNPALKAYEIFRQQATHSVRCATIGKSLGLERVRQEIARRKAADAASAR' A
#
# COMPACT_ATOMS: atom_id res chain seq x y z
N MET A 1 -3.85 -6.18 23.99
CA MET A 1 -3.65 -5.40 22.75
C MET A 1 -4.18 -6.23 21.61
N THR A 2 -5.39 -5.93 21.11
CA THR A 2 -6.03 -6.74 20.07
C THR A 2 -5.53 -6.26 18.71
N THR A 3 -4.78 -7.11 18.01
CA THR A 3 -4.34 -6.88 16.64
C THR A 3 -5.58 -6.90 15.74
N ARG A 4 -6.10 -5.72 15.37
CA ARG A 4 -7.20 -5.61 14.43
C ARG A 4 -6.70 -6.10 13.07
N ALA A 5 -7.26 -7.20 12.58
CA ALA A 5 -7.03 -7.64 11.22
C ALA A 5 -7.51 -6.51 10.28
N LEU A 6 -6.61 -6.00 9.44
CA LEU A 6 -6.94 -5.02 8.41
C LEU A 6 -7.84 -5.74 7.40
N SER A 7 -9.14 -5.40 7.39
CA SER A 7 -10.08 -5.91 6.39
C SER A 7 -9.97 -5.05 5.13
N GLU A 8 -10.36 -5.60 3.97
CA GLU A 8 -10.39 -4.87 2.69
C GLU A 8 -11.27 -3.60 2.76
N SER A 9 -12.18 -3.51 3.72
CA SER A 9 -12.98 -2.30 3.99
C SER A 9 -12.18 -1.11 4.55
N ASP A 10 -10.92 -1.29 4.96
CA ASP A 10 -10.02 -0.22 5.41
C ASP A 10 -9.10 0.29 4.26
N ILE A 11 -9.30 -0.17 3.01
CA ILE A 11 -8.53 0.25 1.84
C ILE A 11 -8.86 1.69 1.48
N LEU A 12 -7.83 2.54 1.43
CA LEU A 12 -7.94 3.95 1.05
C LEU A 12 -7.58 4.22 -0.42
N VAL A 13 -6.73 3.36 -0.98
CA VAL A 13 -6.34 3.40 -2.39
C VAL A 13 -6.25 1.95 -2.87
N ASP A 14 -7.04 1.61 -3.89
CA ASP A 14 -6.94 0.34 -4.61
C ASP A 14 -6.49 0.63 -6.05
N ASP A 15 -5.31 0.14 -6.43
CA ASP A 15 -4.74 0.30 -7.77
C ASP A 15 -3.91 -0.94 -8.14
N GLN A 16 -4.63 -2.03 -8.43
CA GLN A 16 -4.06 -3.37 -8.63
C GLN A 16 -2.78 -3.37 -9.50
N PRO A 17 -1.75 -4.17 -9.14
CA PRO A 17 -1.72 -5.14 -8.04
C PRO A 17 -1.37 -4.51 -6.67
N TYR A 18 -1.45 -3.19 -6.53
CA TYR A 18 -1.10 -2.48 -5.30
C TYR A 18 -2.34 -1.94 -4.60
N TRP A 19 -2.31 -1.91 -3.27
CA TRP A 19 -3.33 -1.26 -2.46
C TRP A 19 -2.70 -0.63 -1.24
N ALA A 20 -3.38 0.34 -0.63
CA ALA A 20 -2.90 1.02 0.56
C ALA A 20 -4.00 1.17 1.61
N ALA A 21 -3.59 1.01 2.87
CA ALA A 21 -4.45 1.21 4.03
C ALA A 21 -3.77 2.14 5.04
N PHE A 22 -4.58 2.83 5.85
CA PHE A 22 -4.05 3.65 6.94
C PHE A 22 -3.87 2.80 8.20
N ASN A 23 -2.65 2.81 8.73
CA ASN A 23 -2.33 2.20 10.01
C ASN A 23 -2.38 3.28 11.12
N PRO A 24 -3.40 3.29 11.98
CA PRO A 24 -3.53 4.29 13.03
C PRO A 24 -2.45 4.17 14.12
N ALA A 25 -1.90 2.97 14.34
CA ALA A 25 -0.84 2.76 15.33
C ALA A 25 0.48 3.40 14.88
N LEU A 26 0.79 3.36 13.59
CA LEU A 26 1.98 3.97 13.00
C LEU A 26 1.77 5.42 12.54
N LYS A 27 0.51 5.90 12.54
CA LYS A 27 0.12 7.18 11.93
C LYS A 27 0.67 7.30 10.50
N ALA A 28 0.54 6.23 9.73
CA ALA A 28 1.13 6.11 8.40
C ALA A 28 0.23 5.30 7.47
N TYR A 29 0.41 5.50 6.16
CA TYR A 29 -0.16 4.69 5.11
C TYR A 29 0.79 3.53 4.81
N GLU A 30 0.30 2.30 4.87
CA GLU A 30 1.04 1.12 4.45
C GLU A 30 0.59 0.74 3.04
N ILE A 31 1.56 0.54 2.14
CA ILE A 31 1.32 0.09 0.77
C ILE A 31 1.67 -1.39 0.71
N PHE A 32 0.75 -2.16 0.13
CA PHE A 32 0.86 -3.58 -0.07
C PHE A 32 0.82 -3.90 -1.57
N ARG A 33 1.53 -4.96 -1.95
CA ARG A 33 1.43 -5.59 -3.26
C ARG A 33 0.73 -6.91 -3.11
N GLN A 34 -0.34 -7.13 -3.85
CA GLN A 34 -1.02 -8.40 -3.93
C GLN A 34 -0.12 -9.41 -4.66
N GLN A 35 0.10 -10.56 -4.04
CA GLN A 35 0.68 -11.74 -4.68
C GLN A 35 -0.34 -12.88 -4.64
N ALA A 36 0.01 -14.02 -5.25
CA ALA A 36 -0.90 -15.15 -5.41
C ALA A 36 -1.45 -15.70 -4.07
N THR A 37 -0.65 -15.69 -3.01
CA THR A 37 -1.02 -16.31 -1.71
C THR A 37 -1.26 -15.30 -0.59
N HIS A 38 -0.58 -14.16 -0.64
CA HIS A 38 -0.70 -13.12 0.38
C HIS A 38 -0.28 -11.77 -0.20
N SER A 39 -0.69 -10.69 0.45
CA SER A 39 -0.16 -9.36 0.13
C SER A 39 1.13 -9.10 0.90
N VAL A 40 2.12 -8.50 0.24
CA VAL A 40 3.41 -8.14 0.85
C VAL A 40 3.50 -6.64 1.02
N ARG A 41 3.82 -6.19 2.23
CA ARG A 41 4.06 -4.77 2.50
C ARG A 41 5.31 -4.30 1.78
N CYS A 42 5.14 -3.26 0.97
CA CYS A 42 6.15 -2.75 0.06
C CYS A 42 6.72 -1.41 0.51
N ALA A 43 5.89 -0.56 1.14
CA ALA A 43 6.30 0.75 1.61
C ALA A 43 5.42 1.23 2.77
N THR A 44 5.94 2.21 3.51
CA THR A 44 5.22 2.94 4.55
C THR A 44 5.44 4.43 4.33
N ILE A 45 4.36 5.21 4.28
CA ILE A 45 4.37 6.65 4.02
C ILE A 45 3.73 7.35 5.20
N GLY A 46 4.45 8.25 5.86
CA GLY A 46 3.93 9.00 7.00
C GLY A 46 2.66 9.78 6.63
N LYS A 47 1.69 9.86 7.55
CA LYS A 47 0.41 10.56 7.32
C LYS A 47 0.58 12.00 6.86
N SER A 48 1.63 12.68 7.32
CA SER A 48 1.95 14.07 6.96
C SER A 48 2.19 14.29 5.46
N LEU A 49 2.56 13.24 4.72
CA LEU A 49 2.81 13.32 3.27
C LEU A 49 1.52 13.19 2.43
N GLY A 50 0.41 12.76 3.06
CA GLY A 50 -0.90 12.64 2.42
C GLY A 50 -1.04 11.46 1.43
N LEU A 51 -2.28 11.28 0.95
CA LEU A 51 -2.65 10.20 0.02
C LEU A 51 -2.06 10.38 -1.39
N GLU A 52 -1.74 11.60 -1.80
CA GLU A 52 -1.13 11.84 -3.10
C GLU A 52 0.26 11.21 -3.20
N ARG A 53 1.05 11.29 -2.12
CA ARG A 53 2.35 10.60 -2.06
C ARG A 53 2.20 9.08 -2.14
N VAL A 54 1.13 8.54 -1.57
CA VAL A 54 0.79 7.11 -1.66
C VAL A 54 0.53 6.71 -3.11
N ARG A 55 -0.30 7.47 -3.83
CA ARG A 55 -0.58 7.22 -5.25
C ARG A 55 0.67 7.31 -6.12
N GLN A 56 1.52 8.31 -5.89
CA GLN A 56 2.80 8.45 -6.60
C GLN A 56 3.73 7.26 -6.38
N GLU A 57 3.83 6.77 -5.14
CA GLU A 57 4.68 5.60 -4.83
C GLU A 57 4.14 4.32 -5.47
N ILE A 58 2.82 4.13 -5.48
CA ILE A 58 2.19 3.02 -6.20
C ILE A 58 2.50 3.11 -7.71
N ALA A 59 2.30 4.28 -8.32
CA ALA A 59 2.58 4.49 -9.75
C ALA A 59 4.06 4.23 -10.09
N ARG A 60 4.98 4.71 -9.27
CA ARG A 60 6.43 4.46 -9.42
C ARG A 60 6.76 2.97 -9.40
N ARG A 61 6.14 2.21 -8.49
CA ARG A 61 6.37 0.77 -8.36
C ARG A 61 5.78 -0.01 -9.53
N LYS A 62 4.57 0.34 -9.97
CA LYS A 62 3.98 -0.25 -11.18
C LYS A 62 4.86 -0.03 -12.40
N ALA A 63 5.42 1.16 -12.56
CA ALA A 63 6.38 1.44 -13.63
C ALA A 63 7.66 0.60 -13.52
N ALA A 64 8.18 0.41 -12.30
CA ALA A 64 9.37 -0.43 -12.07
C ALA A 64 9.12 -1.93 -12.34
N ASP A 65 7.97 -2.48 -11.91
CA ASP A 65 7.56 -3.84 -12.25
C ASP A 65 7.39 -4.02 -13.76
N ALA A 66 6.75 -3.06 -14.45
CA ALA A 66 6.59 -3.10 -15.90
C ALA A 66 7.93 -3.05 -16.66
N ALA A 67 8.90 -2.28 -16.15
CA ALA A 67 10.25 -2.23 -16.71
C ALA A 67 11.03 -3.54 -16.48
N SER A 68 10.77 -4.24 -15.37
CA SER A 68 11.47 -5.49 -15.01
C SER A 68 10.90 -6.74 -15.68
N ALA A 69 9.69 -6.64 -16.24
CA ALA A 69 9.01 -7.72 -16.96
C ALA A 69 9.36 -7.78 -18.46
N ARG A 70 10.19 -6.86 -18.95
CA ARG A 70 10.75 -6.86 -20.32
C ARG A 70 12.11 -7.54 -20.34
#